data_AF-A0A955ISB9-F1
#
_entry.id   AF-A0A955ISB9-F1
#
_cell.length_a   1.000
_cell.length_b   1.000
_cell.length_c   1.000
_cell.angle_alpha   90.00
_cell.angle_beta   90.00
_cell.angle_gamma   90.00
#
_symmetry.space_group_name_H-M   'P 1'
#
loop_
_entity.id
_entity.type
_entity.pdbx_description
1 polymer ?
#
loop_
_entity_poly.entity_id
_entity_poly.type
_entity_poly.pdbx_seq_one_letter_code
_entity_poly.pdbx_strand_id
1 'polypeptide(L)'
;MAGKPRYNQWWGESHKKWSALSSEGKAHGFYPDEVDRLTTNAERGAYEWLVSLGLADRWAERLGDRLLERTYSDLTAEPRAVLSDICAHFEVGTPDAWLETSASMLSPERKNAGATVTLPPAMAAQFNAYQERFGFDGRAEAK
;
A
#
# COMPACT_ATOMS: atom_id res chain seq x y z
N MET A 1 22.97 4.82 -31.56
CA MET A 1 22.47 5.81 -30.59
C MET A 1 21.76 5.06 -29.47
N ALA A 2 22.35 4.97 -28.27
CA ALA A 2 21.65 4.50 -27.10
C ALA A 2 20.77 5.65 -26.59
N GLY A 3 19.45 5.59 -26.82
CA GLY A 3 18.51 6.57 -26.28
C GLY A 3 18.54 6.52 -24.75
N LYS A 4 18.42 7.68 -24.09
CA LYS A 4 18.33 7.74 -22.61
C LYS A 4 17.21 6.80 -22.13
N PRO A 5 17.48 5.91 -21.16
CA PRO A 5 16.45 5.07 -20.57
C PRO A 5 15.30 5.92 -20.02
N ARG A 6 14.06 5.45 -20.21
CA ARG A 6 12.87 6.09 -19.63
C ARG A 6 12.73 5.64 -18.17
N TYR A 7 13.49 6.28 -17.28
CA TYR A 7 13.52 5.94 -15.85
C TYR A 7 12.20 6.23 -15.09
N ASN A 8 11.30 7.05 -15.64
CA ASN A 8 10.06 7.47 -14.97
C ASN A 8 8.85 6.55 -15.28
N GLN A 9 9.09 5.30 -15.68
CA GLN A 9 8.01 4.34 -15.88
C GLN A 9 7.65 3.64 -14.58
N TRP A 10 6.36 3.65 -14.23
CA TRP A 10 5.84 3.04 -12.99
C TRP A 10 6.25 1.58 -12.82
N TRP A 11 6.30 0.81 -13.92
CA TRP A 11 6.70 -0.60 -13.94
C TRP A 11 8.17 -0.84 -14.26
N GLY A 12 8.99 0.20 -14.15
CA GLY A 12 10.42 0.16 -14.47
C GLY A 12 10.69 0.06 -15.98
N GLU A 13 11.96 0.25 -16.33
CA GLU A 13 12.42 0.05 -17.70
C GLU A 13 12.11 -1.38 -18.17
N SER A 14 11.51 -1.50 -19.37
CA SER A 14 11.14 -2.79 -19.96
C SER A 14 10.32 -3.71 -19.05
N HIS A 15 9.44 -3.12 -18.22
CA HIS A 15 8.57 -3.85 -17.28
C HIS A 15 9.29 -4.67 -16.20
N LYS A 16 10.58 -4.40 -15.93
CA LYS A 16 11.37 -5.17 -14.96
C LYS A 16 10.76 -5.22 -13.56
N LYS A 17 10.15 -4.12 -13.08
CA LYS A 17 9.47 -4.11 -11.77
C LYS A 17 8.29 -5.09 -11.77
N TRP A 18 7.47 -5.05 -12.82
CA TRP A 18 6.31 -5.94 -12.94
C TRP A 18 6.73 -7.41 -13.04
N SER A 19 7.73 -7.73 -13.86
CA SER A 19 8.22 -9.09 -14.02
C SER A 19 8.77 -9.66 -12.70
N ALA A 20 9.54 -8.86 -11.94
CA ALA A 20 10.03 -9.27 -10.63
C ALA A 20 8.87 -9.48 -9.64
N LEU A 21 7.99 -8.48 -9.49
CA LEU A 21 6.87 -8.52 -8.56
C LEU A 21 5.90 -9.70 -8.83
N SER A 22 5.55 -9.93 -10.10
CA SER A 22 4.67 -11.05 -10.48
C SER A 22 5.36 -12.40 -10.23
N SER A 23 6.64 -12.55 -10.61
CA SER A 23 7.38 -13.80 -10.40
C SER A 23 7.60 -14.11 -8.91
N GLU A 24 8.05 -13.13 -8.13
CA GLU A 24 8.30 -13.29 -6.70
C GLU A 24 7.01 -13.50 -5.93
N GLY A 25 5.96 -12.72 -6.24
CA GLY A 25 4.66 -12.91 -5.59
C GLY A 25 4.12 -14.32 -5.79
N LYS A 26 4.22 -14.89 -7.01
CA LYS A 26 3.90 -16.30 -7.26
C LYS A 26 4.74 -17.26 -6.43
N ALA A 27 6.06 -17.05 -6.38
CA ALA A 27 6.98 -17.87 -5.58
C ALA A 27 6.64 -17.84 -4.08
N HIS A 28 6.06 -16.74 -3.60
CA HIS A 28 5.58 -16.57 -2.23
C HIS A 28 4.11 -16.97 -2.05
N GLY A 29 3.45 -17.54 -3.05
CA GLY A 29 2.08 -18.05 -2.97
C GLY A 29 0.98 -17.00 -3.10
N PHE A 30 1.31 -15.78 -3.57
CA PHE A 30 0.31 -14.75 -3.82
C PHE A 30 -0.35 -14.95 -5.19
N TYR A 31 -1.59 -15.43 -5.17
CA TYR A 31 -2.48 -15.54 -6.34
C TYR A 31 -1.83 -16.19 -7.58
N PRO A 32 -1.19 -17.37 -7.44
CA PRO A 32 -0.40 -17.97 -8.51
C PRO A 32 -1.21 -18.24 -9.79
N ASP A 33 -2.51 -18.50 -9.65
CA ASP A 33 -3.42 -18.82 -10.76
C ASP A 33 -4.10 -17.58 -11.37
N GLU A 34 -3.93 -16.40 -10.77
CA GLU A 34 -4.68 -15.20 -11.13
C GLU A 34 -3.80 -14.04 -11.62
N VAL A 35 -2.55 -13.92 -11.14
CA VAL A 35 -1.66 -12.78 -11.46
C VAL A 35 -1.37 -12.61 -12.96
N ASP A 36 -1.33 -13.70 -13.71
CA ASP A 36 -1.07 -13.66 -15.15
C ASP A 36 -2.29 -13.14 -15.95
N ARG A 37 -3.47 -12.99 -15.31
CA ARG A 37 -4.69 -12.42 -15.90
C ARG A 37 -4.73 -10.89 -15.85
N LEU A 38 -3.73 -10.24 -15.23
CA LEU A 38 -3.71 -8.78 -15.03
C LEU A 38 -3.12 -8.04 -16.23
N THR A 39 -3.95 -7.23 -16.88
CA THR A 39 -3.62 -6.58 -18.16
C THR A 39 -3.47 -5.07 -18.05
N THR A 40 -4.05 -4.44 -17.03
CA THR A 40 -4.02 -2.98 -16.87
C THR A 40 -3.09 -2.51 -15.75
N ASN A 41 -2.68 -1.23 -15.78
CA ASN A 41 -1.87 -0.65 -14.71
C ASN A 41 -2.62 -0.60 -13.37
N ALA A 42 -3.94 -0.37 -13.39
CA ALA A 42 -4.75 -0.35 -12.18
C ALA A 42 -4.79 -1.73 -11.52
N GLU A 43 -4.99 -2.78 -12.31
CA GLU A 43 -4.95 -4.18 -11.84
C GLU A 43 -3.60 -4.55 -11.25
N ARG A 44 -2.50 -4.19 -11.93
CA ARG A 44 -1.14 -4.44 -11.44
C ARG A 44 -0.84 -3.65 -10.17
N GLY A 45 -1.36 -2.42 -10.07
CA GLY A 45 -1.26 -1.60 -8.86
C GLY A 45 -2.03 -2.21 -7.68
N ALA A 46 -3.24 -2.72 -7.92
CA ALA A 46 -4.01 -3.43 -6.92
C ALA A 46 -3.30 -4.71 -6.46
N TYR A 47 -2.70 -5.46 -7.38
CA TYR A 47 -1.87 -6.63 -7.02
C TYR A 47 -0.65 -6.25 -6.20
N GLU A 48 0.08 -5.18 -6.57
CA GLU A 48 1.20 -4.67 -5.78
C GLU A 48 0.75 -4.36 -4.34
N TRP A 49 -0.37 -3.65 -4.20
CA TRP A 49 -0.95 -3.32 -2.90
C TRP A 49 -1.34 -4.57 -2.09
N LEU A 50 -2.01 -5.54 -2.72
CA LEU A 50 -2.38 -6.82 -2.10
C LEU A 50 -1.16 -7.61 -1.62
N VAL A 51 -0.10 -7.69 -2.42
CA VAL A 51 1.14 -8.39 -2.05
C VAL A 51 1.83 -7.68 -0.90
N SER A 52 1.93 -6.34 -0.94
CA SER A 52 2.53 -5.55 0.14
C SER A 52 1.81 -5.76 1.47
N LEU A 53 0.48 -5.69 1.49
CA LEU A 53 -0.31 -5.90 2.71
C LEU A 53 -0.28 -7.36 3.18
N GLY A 54 -0.36 -8.32 2.25
CA GLY A 54 -0.27 -9.73 2.59
C GLY A 54 1.10 -10.10 3.16
N LEU A 55 2.17 -9.44 2.73
CA LEU A 55 3.48 -9.57 3.37
C LEU A 55 3.48 -8.95 4.77
N ALA A 56 2.92 -7.75 4.94
CA ALA A 56 2.81 -7.13 6.26
C ALA A 56 2.06 -8.03 7.26
N ASP A 57 0.93 -8.62 6.85
CA ASP A 57 0.15 -9.56 7.67
C ASP A 57 0.94 -10.81 8.06
N ARG A 58 1.71 -11.40 7.13
CA ARG A 58 2.58 -12.55 7.43
C ARG A 58 3.64 -12.23 8.48
N TRP A 59 4.09 -10.99 8.54
CA TRP A 59 5.08 -10.55 9.52
C TRP A 59 4.44 -10.06 10.83
N ALA A 60 3.15 -9.70 10.82
CA ALA A 60 2.48 -9.09 11.97
C ALA A 60 2.59 -9.94 13.23
N GLU A 61 2.30 -11.24 13.15
CA GLU A 61 2.42 -12.15 14.30
C GLU A 61 3.84 -12.20 14.87
N ARG A 62 4.85 -12.25 14.01
CA ARG A 62 6.25 -12.31 14.42
C ARG A 62 6.77 -10.99 15.00
N LEU A 63 6.24 -9.87 14.51
CA LEU A 63 6.60 -8.54 15.01
C LEU A 63 5.92 -8.28 16.36
N GLY A 64 4.67 -8.71 16.53
CA GLY A 64 3.88 -8.47 17.74
C GLY A 64 3.80 -6.97 18.03
N ASP A 65 4.06 -6.60 19.28
CA ASP A 65 4.04 -5.21 19.75
C ASP A 65 5.09 -4.30 19.09
N ARG A 66 5.99 -4.84 18.25
CA ARG A 66 6.94 -4.04 17.47
C ARG A 66 6.32 -3.47 16.19
N LEU A 67 5.14 -3.95 15.78
CA LEU A 67 4.42 -3.43 14.64
C LEU A 67 3.47 -2.30 15.08
N LEU A 68 3.63 -1.12 14.49
CA LEU A 68 2.67 -0.03 14.61
C LEU A 68 1.90 0.12 13.29
N GLU A 69 0.60 -0.16 13.31
CA GLU A 69 -0.30 0.05 12.18
C GLU A 69 -1.03 1.39 12.31
N ARG A 70 -0.98 2.22 11.27
CA ARG A 70 -1.68 3.50 11.15
C ARG A 70 -2.16 3.69 9.72
N THR A 71 -3.35 4.23 9.55
CA THR A 71 -3.85 4.61 8.22
C THR A 71 -3.43 6.04 7.87
N TYR A 72 -3.44 6.35 6.58
CA TYR A 72 -3.26 7.74 6.14
C TYR A 72 -4.39 8.65 6.62
N SER A 73 -5.61 8.12 6.75
CA SER A 73 -6.76 8.83 7.29
C SER A 73 -6.55 9.21 8.75
N ASP A 74 -6.02 8.31 9.60
CA ASP A 74 -5.69 8.63 11.00
C ASP A 74 -4.67 9.77 11.07
N LEU A 75 -3.58 9.65 10.29
CA LEU A 75 -2.49 10.62 10.27
C LEU A 75 -2.95 12.02 9.82
N THR A 76 -3.88 12.10 8.90
CA THR A 76 -4.36 13.40 8.39
C THR A 76 -5.50 13.98 9.21
N ALA A 77 -6.28 13.15 9.92
CA ALA A 77 -7.32 13.59 10.83
C ALA A 77 -6.74 14.15 12.14
N GLU A 78 -5.76 13.46 12.73
CA GLU A 78 -5.16 13.81 14.02
C GLU A 78 -3.62 13.80 13.96
N PRO A 79 -3.00 14.65 13.12
CA PRO A 79 -1.58 14.56 12.80
C PRO A 79 -0.65 14.64 14.01
N ARG A 80 -0.93 15.56 14.94
CA ARG A 80 -0.09 15.71 16.15
C ARG A 80 -0.16 14.47 17.04
N ALA A 81 -1.34 13.92 17.26
CA ALA A 81 -1.52 12.73 18.10
C ALA A 81 -0.85 11.51 17.46
N VAL A 82 -1.09 11.27 16.17
CA VAL A 82 -0.50 10.13 15.46
C VAL A 82 1.02 10.22 15.37
N LEU A 83 1.58 11.40 15.11
CA LEU A 83 3.04 11.59 15.11
C LEU A 83 3.65 11.37 16.50
N SER A 84 2.98 11.84 17.55
CA SER A 84 3.38 11.59 18.94
C SER A 84 3.37 10.10 19.26
N ASP A 85 2.33 9.37 18.87
CA ASP A 85 2.22 7.92 19.04
C ASP A 85 3.34 7.18 18.31
N ILE A 86 3.64 7.56 17.06
CA ILE A 86 4.75 6.98 16.28
C ILE A 86 6.06 7.18 17.02
N CYS A 87 6.34 8.39 17.49
CA CYS A 87 7.58 8.66 18.22
C CYS A 87 7.65 7.89 19.55
N ALA A 88 6.53 7.79 20.27
CA ALA A 88 6.46 7.01 21.51
C ALA A 88 6.72 5.52 21.26
N HIS A 89 6.15 4.94 20.20
CA HIS A 89 6.36 3.53 19.82
C HIS A 89 7.83 3.20 19.55
N PHE A 90 8.58 4.14 18.97
CA PHE A 90 10.00 3.97 18.69
C PHE A 90 10.92 4.55 19.78
N GLU A 91 10.35 4.96 20.92
CA GLU A 91 11.09 5.56 22.04
C GLU A 91 11.94 6.78 21.63
N VAL A 92 11.46 7.55 20.64
CA VAL A 92 12.13 8.74 20.12
C VAL A 92 11.60 9.97 20.84
N GLY A 93 12.49 10.71 21.51
CA GLY A 93 12.15 11.99 22.13
C GLY A 93 11.55 12.96 21.11
N THR A 94 10.43 13.58 21.47
CA THR A 94 9.63 14.39 20.54
C THR A 94 9.50 15.83 21.02
N PRO A 95 10.38 16.74 20.58
CA PRO A 95 10.25 18.15 20.92
C PRO A 95 8.93 18.72 20.36
N ASP A 96 8.20 19.47 21.19
CA ASP A 96 6.90 20.06 20.79
C ASP A 96 6.98 20.88 19.50
N ALA A 97 8.06 21.65 19.33
CA ALA A 97 8.28 22.45 18.12
C ALA A 97 8.39 21.60 16.85
N TRP A 98 8.97 20.40 16.94
CA TRP A 98 9.07 19.48 15.81
C TRP A 98 7.72 18.87 15.48
N LEU A 99 6.93 18.50 16.49
CA LEU A 99 5.55 18.00 16.31
C LEU A 99 4.66 19.02 15.62
N GLU A 100 4.66 20.26 16.09
CA GLU A 100 3.87 21.34 15.47
C GLU A 100 4.28 21.56 14.01
N THR A 101 5.58 21.66 13.75
CA THR A 101 6.10 21.87 12.40
C THR A 101 5.69 20.71 11.48
N SER A 102 5.91 19.47 11.91
CA SER A 102 5.63 18.28 11.10
C SER A 102 4.14 18.08 10.86
N ALA A 103 3.30 18.32 11.88
CA ALA A 103 1.85 18.27 11.75
C ALA A 103 1.34 19.33 10.75
N SER A 104 1.90 20.55 10.77
CA SER A 104 1.49 21.63 9.86
C SER A 104 1.84 21.37 8.39
N MET A 105 2.79 20.48 8.10
CA MET A 105 3.16 20.09 6.74
C MET A 105 2.18 19.10 6.11
N LEU A 106 1.34 18.46 6.92
CA LEU A 106 0.34 17.51 6.44
C LEU A 106 -0.87 18.25 5.89
N SER A 107 -1.30 17.86 4.69
CA SER A 107 -2.55 18.33 4.11
C SER A 107 -3.68 17.37 4.49
N PRO A 108 -4.94 17.85 4.57
CA PRO A 108 -6.09 16.98 4.70
C PRO A 108 -6.09 15.89 3.63
N GLU A 109 -6.60 14.71 3.98
CA GLU A 109 -6.74 13.62 3.05
C GLU A 109 -7.55 14.03 1.81
N ARG A 110 -7.02 13.69 0.64
CA ARG A 110 -7.76 13.83 -0.61
C ARG A 110 -8.67 12.62 -0.77
N LYS A 111 -9.96 12.79 -0.48
CA LYS A 111 -10.97 11.76 -0.70
C LYS A 111 -11.29 11.63 -2.19
N ASN A 112 -10.53 10.79 -2.88
CA ASN A 112 -10.85 10.33 -4.21
C ASN A 112 -11.05 8.82 -4.14
N ALA A 113 -12.30 8.34 -4.26
CA ALA A 113 -12.60 6.91 -4.27
C ALA A 113 -11.89 6.14 -5.41
N GLY A 114 -11.35 6.87 -6.39
CA GLY A 114 -10.76 6.28 -7.59
C GLY A 114 -11.84 5.67 -8.49
N ALA A 115 -11.41 5.03 -9.57
CA ALA A 115 -12.29 4.18 -10.36
C ALA A 115 -12.32 2.78 -9.74
N THR A 116 -13.49 2.14 -9.76
CA THR A 116 -13.63 0.70 -9.44
C THR A 116 -12.65 -0.11 -10.28
N VAL A 117 -11.90 -1.00 -9.64
CA VAL A 117 -10.97 -1.91 -10.32
C VAL A 117 -11.62 -3.27 -10.50
N THR A 118 -11.54 -3.84 -11.71
CA THR A 118 -11.98 -5.22 -11.93
C THR A 118 -10.78 -6.15 -11.74
N LEU A 119 -10.89 -7.14 -10.85
CA LEU A 119 -9.82 -8.07 -10.49
C LEU A 119 -10.28 -9.53 -10.62
N PRO A 120 -9.37 -10.49 -10.78
CA PRO A 120 -9.70 -11.89 -10.60
C PRO A 120 -10.37 -12.18 -9.24
N PRO A 121 -11.22 -13.21 -9.14
CA PRO A 121 -12.11 -13.40 -7.99
C PRO A 121 -11.42 -13.41 -6.62
N ALA A 122 -10.31 -14.13 -6.45
CA ALA A 122 -9.64 -14.21 -5.14
C ALA A 122 -8.98 -12.87 -4.77
N MET A 123 -8.35 -12.19 -5.74
CA MET A 123 -7.83 -10.84 -5.55
C MET A 123 -8.94 -9.83 -5.21
N ALA A 124 -10.09 -9.88 -5.89
CA ALA A 124 -11.20 -8.96 -5.66
C ALA A 124 -11.75 -9.11 -4.23
N ALA A 125 -11.92 -10.36 -3.77
CA ALA A 125 -12.38 -10.66 -2.42
C ALA A 125 -11.40 -10.11 -1.36
N GLN A 126 -10.11 -10.41 -1.49
CA GLN A 126 -9.10 -9.93 -0.54
C GLN A 126 -8.93 -8.40 -0.59
N PHE A 127 -9.04 -7.80 -1.77
CA PHE A 127 -8.97 -6.35 -1.93
C PHE A 127 -10.06 -5.68 -1.12
N ASN A 128 -11.30 -6.14 -1.27
CA ASN A 128 -12.45 -5.61 -0.54
C ASN A 128 -12.33 -5.85 0.97
N ALA A 129 -11.81 -7.00 1.40
CA ALA A 129 -11.56 -7.28 2.82
C ALA A 129 -10.55 -6.30 3.45
N TYR A 130 -9.46 -5.97 2.74
CA TYR A 130 -8.53 -4.94 3.22
C TYR A 130 -9.14 -3.54 3.21
N GLN A 131 -9.93 -3.19 2.20
CA GLN A 131 -10.62 -1.91 2.15
C GLN A 131 -11.57 -1.76 3.35
N GLU A 132 -12.31 -2.81 3.69
CA GLU A 132 -13.16 -2.84 4.89
C GLU A 132 -12.34 -2.74 6.18
N ARG A 133 -11.28 -3.55 6.33
CA ARG A 133 -10.40 -3.52 7.52
C ARG A 133 -9.85 -2.11 7.80
N PHE A 134 -9.44 -1.40 6.75
CA PHE A 134 -8.83 -0.07 6.88
C PHE A 134 -9.84 1.08 6.77
N GLY A 135 -11.15 0.79 6.62
CA GLY A 135 -12.18 1.83 6.51
C GLY A 135 -12.11 2.67 5.23
N PHE A 136 -11.51 2.13 4.16
CA PHE A 136 -11.44 2.80 2.88
C PHE A 136 -12.71 2.52 2.04
N ASP A 137 -13.10 3.48 1.19
CA ASP A 137 -14.31 3.41 0.36
C ASP A 137 -14.10 2.66 -0.97
N GLY A 138 -12.86 2.44 -1.40
CA GLY A 138 -12.54 1.84 -2.70
C GLY A 138 -13.01 0.39 -2.78
N ARG A 139 -13.58 -0.03 -3.92
CA ARG A 139 -14.05 -1.42 -4.12
C ARG A 139 -13.56 -2.00 -5.43
N ALA A 140 -13.41 -3.32 -5.43
CA ALA A 140 -13.11 -4.12 -6.61
C ALA A 140 -14.30 -5.00 -7.01
N GLU A 141 -14.45 -5.20 -8.31
CA GLU A 141 -15.39 -6.14 -8.92
C GLU A 141 -14.66 -7.39 -9.41
N ALA A 142 -15.29 -8.56 -9.32
CA ALA A 142 -14.72 -9.80 -9.85
C ALA A 142 -14.84 -9.86 -11.39
N LYS A 143 -13.76 -10.24 -12.06
CA LYS A 143 -13.68 -10.53 -13.50
C LYS A 143 -14.20 -11.90 -13.87
#